data_AF-A0A351JMK6-F1
#
_entry.id   AF-A0A351JMK6-F1
#
_cell.length_a   1.000
_cell.length_b   1.000
_cell.length_c   1.000
_cell.angle_alpha   90.00
_cell.angle_beta   90.00
_cell.angle_gamma   90.00
#
_symmetry.space_group_name_H-M   'P 1'
#
loop_
_entity.id
_entity.type
_entity.pdbx_description
1 polymer ?
#
loop_
_entity_poly.entity_id
_entity_poly.type
_entity_poly.pdbx_seq_one_letter_code
_entity_poly.pdbx_strand_id
1 'polypeptide(L)'
;MRVLAVGLVLFAVGAVSQVPLSPPPAPEAVLAFLQTMAISPEVKAALGPVLGAGLATGRATPHVSLLLLRRLSELPPAQAEQVLAVFPRALERGFIVDTGLAGSSLMNDVLKLLMMGHPWELVVSNLWLRYSLLVAAQEVLLEHRVIGPGAQGPGGPLLPQDRLVLETAWAVGDFMLAQRREPMEAFVRARLLNLRDSVLPASTVDPLLAVLTPELVQEIERRAFQPERR
;
A
#
# COMPACT_ATOMS: atom_id res chain seq x y z
N MET A 1 7.83 -59.82 -27.60
CA MET A 1 8.54 -58.54 -27.78
C MET A 1 7.80 -57.47 -27.01
N ARG A 2 8.55 -56.67 -26.23
CA ARG A 2 8.07 -55.72 -25.22
C ARG A 2 7.46 -54.49 -25.91
N VAL A 3 6.20 -54.15 -25.58
CA VAL A 3 5.63 -52.83 -25.88
C VAL A 3 5.85 -51.96 -24.66
N LEU A 4 6.68 -50.93 -24.83
CA LEU A 4 7.17 -50.02 -23.81
C LEU A 4 6.10 -48.99 -23.41
N ALA A 5 6.12 -48.67 -22.11
CA ALA A 5 5.24 -47.76 -21.41
C ALA A 5 5.19 -46.35 -22.00
N VAL A 6 3.98 -45.82 -22.19
CA VAL A 6 3.72 -44.39 -22.40
C VAL A 6 3.66 -43.74 -21.02
N GLY A 7 4.70 -42.98 -20.70
CA GLY A 7 4.83 -42.22 -19.46
C GLY A 7 3.84 -41.07 -19.42
N LEU A 8 3.00 -41.08 -18.39
CA LEU A 8 2.08 -40.02 -18.00
C LEU A 8 2.90 -38.91 -17.31
N VAL A 9 3.15 -37.79 -18.01
CA VAL A 9 3.74 -36.60 -17.40
C VAL A 9 2.60 -35.67 -16.97
N LEU A 10 2.15 -35.83 -15.74
CA LEU A 10 1.33 -34.84 -15.03
C LEU A 10 2.25 -33.70 -14.58
N PHE A 11 2.28 -32.60 -15.33
CA PHE A 11 2.82 -31.33 -14.86
C PHE A 11 1.77 -30.66 -13.96
N ALA A 12 1.84 -30.93 -12.66
CA ALA A 12 1.20 -30.12 -11.64
C ALA A 12 2.19 -29.01 -11.22
N VAL A 13 2.08 -27.83 -11.83
CA VAL A 13 2.84 -26.64 -11.41
C VAL A 13 1.93 -25.74 -10.58
N GLY A 14 2.18 -25.75 -9.27
CA GLY A 14 2.30 -24.55 -8.46
C GLY A 14 1.08 -23.64 -8.31
N ALA A 15 0.23 -23.94 -7.34
CA ALA A 15 -0.48 -22.93 -6.57
C ALA A 15 -0.19 -23.16 -5.09
N VAL A 16 1.03 -22.79 -4.66
CA VAL A 16 1.36 -22.70 -3.23
C VAL A 16 0.84 -21.35 -2.74
N SER A 17 -0.48 -21.19 -2.66
CA SER A 17 -1.08 -20.19 -1.80
C SER A 17 -0.95 -20.72 -0.37
N GLN A 18 0.14 -20.40 0.32
CA GLN A 18 0.26 -20.66 1.75
C GLN A 18 -0.77 -19.78 2.48
N VAL A 19 -1.95 -20.32 2.71
CA VAL A 19 -2.93 -19.77 3.63
C VAL A 19 -2.30 -19.81 5.04
N PRO A 20 -2.22 -18.70 5.79
CA PRO A 20 -1.71 -18.75 7.15
C PRO A 20 -2.60 -19.67 7.99
N LEU A 21 -2.03 -20.71 8.58
CA LEU A 21 -2.74 -21.72 9.40
C LEU A 21 -3.18 -21.20 10.78
N SER A 22 -2.79 -19.98 11.15
CA SER A 22 -3.22 -19.33 12.39
C SER A 22 -4.26 -18.25 12.09
N PRO A 23 -5.32 -18.12 12.91
CA PRO A 23 -6.27 -17.03 12.74
C PRO A 23 -5.53 -15.68 12.78
N PRO A 24 -5.95 -14.70 11.96
CA PRO A 24 -5.34 -13.38 12.00
C PRO A 24 -5.48 -12.80 13.41
N PRO A 25 -4.47 -12.04 13.89
CA PRO A 25 -4.56 -11.41 15.21
C PRO A 25 -5.78 -10.50 15.28
N ALA A 26 -6.39 -10.41 16.46
CA ALA A 26 -7.50 -9.50 16.69
C ALA A 26 -7.03 -8.03 16.61
N PRO A 27 -7.84 -7.08 16.10
CA PRO A 27 -7.50 -5.66 16.08
C PRO A 27 -7.04 -5.11 17.44
N GLU A 28 -7.65 -5.59 18.53
CA GLU A 28 -7.33 -5.19 19.90
C GLU A 28 -5.90 -5.57 20.29
N ALA A 29 -5.39 -6.70 19.78
CA ALA A 29 -4.02 -7.12 20.03
C ALA A 29 -3.00 -6.16 19.40
N VAL A 30 -3.33 -5.57 18.25
CA VAL A 30 -2.51 -4.55 17.59
C VAL A 30 -2.44 -3.29 18.44
N LEU A 31 -3.61 -2.79 18.88
CA LEU A 31 -3.70 -1.58 19.69
C LEU A 31 -3.07 -1.76 21.07
N ALA A 32 -3.24 -2.93 21.69
CA ALA A 32 -2.59 -3.26 22.95
C ALA A 32 -1.05 -3.27 22.79
N PHE A 33 -0.54 -3.87 21.72
CA PHE A 33 0.90 -3.87 21.45
C PHE A 33 1.45 -2.46 21.21
N LEU A 34 0.72 -1.60 20.49
CA LEU A 34 1.09 -0.19 20.33
C LEU A 34 1.30 0.51 21.68
N GLN A 35 0.46 0.19 22.68
CA GLN A 35 0.61 0.78 24.03
C GLN A 35 1.87 0.30 24.76
N THR A 36 2.38 -0.91 24.48
CA THR A 36 3.58 -1.44 25.12
C THR A 36 4.88 -0.93 24.51
N MET A 37 4.84 -0.32 23.32
CA MET A 37 6.06 0.18 22.66
C MET A 37 6.74 1.31 23.45
N ALA A 38 8.07 1.32 23.44
CA ALA A 38 8.90 2.37 24.05
C ALA A 38 9.01 3.61 23.13
N ILE A 39 7.86 4.19 22.80
CA ILE A 39 7.72 5.41 21.99
C ILE A 39 6.92 6.46 22.76
N SER A 40 7.03 7.71 22.31
CA SER A 40 6.38 8.87 22.92
C SER A 40 4.85 8.71 23.03
N PRO A 41 4.23 9.20 24.13
CA PRO A 41 2.78 9.22 24.29
C PRO A 41 2.06 9.95 23.15
N GLU A 42 2.69 10.98 22.58
CA GLU A 42 2.17 11.79 21.48
C GLU A 42 1.96 10.95 20.23
N VAL A 43 2.94 10.10 19.86
CA VAL A 43 2.81 9.19 18.72
C VAL A 43 1.72 8.14 18.96
N LYS A 44 1.61 7.61 20.19
CA LYS A 44 0.53 6.68 20.55
C LYS A 44 -0.84 7.33 20.45
N ALA A 45 -0.98 8.57 20.92
CA ALA A 45 -2.21 9.33 20.90
C ALA A 45 -2.64 9.69 19.47
N ALA A 46 -1.69 10.04 18.60
CA ALA A 46 -1.96 10.33 17.19
C ALA A 46 -2.34 9.06 16.40
N LEU A 47 -1.62 7.95 16.59
CA LEU A 47 -1.82 6.74 15.80
C LEU A 47 -2.97 5.86 16.30
N GLY A 48 -3.15 5.72 17.61
CA GLY A 48 -4.08 4.76 18.20
C GLY A 48 -5.52 4.86 17.66
N PRO A 49 -6.17 6.03 17.72
CA PRO A 49 -7.54 6.20 17.25
C PRO A 49 -7.71 5.91 15.75
N VAL A 50 -6.82 6.45 14.92
CA VAL A 50 -6.91 6.33 13.46
C VAL A 50 -6.51 4.94 12.97
N LEU A 51 -5.58 4.26 13.66
CA LEU A 51 -5.26 2.86 13.42
C LEU A 51 -6.43 1.95 13.80
N GLY A 52 -7.09 2.20 14.95
CA GLY A 52 -8.27 1.46 15.37
C GLY A 52 -9.40 1.56 14.34
N ALA A 53 -9.68 2.77 13.86
CA ALA A 53 -10.65 2.99 12.78
C ALA A 53 -10.22 2.34 11.45
N GLY A 54 -8.92 2.43 11.11
CA GLY A 54 -8.37 1.79 9.91
C GLY A 54 -8.47 0.26 9.94
N LEU A 55 -8.28 -0.37 11.10
CA LEU A 55 -8.46 -1.81 11.29
C LEU A 55 -9.94 -2.21 11.17
N ALA A 56 -10.85 -1.41 11.73
CA ALA A 56 -12.29 -1.66 11.66
C ALA A 56 -12.86 -1.55 10.23
N THR A 57 -12.26 -0.71 9.39
CA THR A 57 -12.70 -0.45 8.00
C THR A 57 -11.94 -1.27 6.96
N GLY A 58 -10.89 -1.99 7.36
CA GLY A 58 -10.02 -2.74 6.45
C GLY A 58 -9.00 -1.88 5.68
N ARG A 59 -8.81 -0.62 6.07
CA ARG A 59 -7.72 0.25 5.55
C ARG A 59 -6.35 -0.16 6.07
N ALA A 60 -6.32 -0.88 7.19
CA ALA A 60 -5.16 -1.58 7.71
C ALA A 60 -5.57 -3.03 8.05
N THR A 61 -4.65 -4.00 7.94
CA THR A 61 -4.94 -5.36 8.40
C THR A 61 -4.20 -5.69 9.70
N PRO A 62 -4.85 -6.39 10.64
CA PRO A 62 -4.23 -6.70 11.93
C PRO A 62 -2.88 -7.40 11.83
N HIS A 63 -2.75 -8.31 10.85
CA HIS A 63 -1.54 -9.12 10.69
C HIS A 63 -0.32 -8.27 10.30
N VAL A 64 -0.45 -7.46 9.23
CA VAL A 64 0.67 -6.61 8.77
C VAL A 64 0.96 -5.52 9.80
N SER A 65 -0.07 -4.89 10.38
CA SER A 65 0.12 -3.87 11.41
C SER A 65 0.88 -4.42 12.62
N LEU A 66 0.51 -5.61 13.15
CA LEU A 66 1.20 -6.19 14.29
C LEU A 66 2.66 -6.56 13.97
N LEU A 67 2.91 -7.15 12.81
CA LEU A 67 4.28 -7.49 12.38
C LEU A 67 5.15 -6.24 12.23
N LEU A 68 4.60 -5.19 11.62
CA LEU A 68 5.28 -3.90 11.49
C LEU A 68 5.60 -3.31 12.86
N LEU A 69 4.62 -3.22 13.76
CA LEU A 69 4.84 -2.66 15.10
C LEU A 69 5.90 -3.44 15.87
N ARG A 70 5.89 -4.77 15.80
CA ARG A 70 6.93 -5.62 16.40
C ARG A 70 8.30 -5.31 15.83
N ARG A 71 8.42 -5.23 14.51
CA ARG A 71 9.70 -4.93 13.87
C ARG A 71 10.21 -3.53 14.22
N LEU A 72 9.33 -2.55 14.31
CA LEU A 72 9.67 -1.20 14.74
C LEU A 72 10.05 -1.14 16.22
N SER A 73 9.48 -1.99 17.07
CA SER A 73 9.82 -2.06 18.51
C SER A 73 11.24 -2.56 18.77
N GLU A 74 11.88 -3.18 17.78
CA GLU A 74 13.27 -3.63 17.83
C GLU A 74 14.28 -2.53 17.42
N LEU A 75 13.79 -1.40 16.90
CA LEU A 75 14.62 -0.27 16.48
C LEU A 75 14.77 0.76 17.63
N PRO A 76 15.76 1.67 17.52
CA PRO A 76 15.82 2.85 18.39
C PRO A 76 14.49 3.64 18.36
N PRO A 77 13.97 4.12 19.50
CA PRO A 77 12.67 4.80 19.57
C PRO A 77 12.48 5.93 18.56
N ALA A 78 13.50 6.77 18.35
CA ALA A 78 13.45 7.86 17.39
C ALA A 78 13.21 7.39 15.94
N GLN A 79 13.78 6.23 15.56
CA GLN A 79 13.56 5.63 14.25
C GLN A 79 12.14 5.08 14.13
N ALA A 80 11.67 4.35 15.14
CA ALA A 80 10.31 3.84 15.19
C ALA A 80 9.29 4.97 15.05
N GLU A 81 9.44 6.05 15.83
CA GLU A 81 8.57 7.22 15.80
C GLU A 81 8.56 7.93 14.45
N GLN A 82 9.72 8.05 13.79
CA GLN A 82 9.82 8.66 12.46
C GLN A 82 8.97 7.93 11.42
N VAL A 83 8.96 6.60 11.44
CA VAL A 83 8.10 5.79 10.56
C VAL A 83 6.63 5.90 10.99
N LEU A 84 6.36 5.78 12.29
CA LEU A 84 5.00 5.80 12.82
C LEU A 84 4.30 7.14 12.60
N ALA A 85 5.04 8.25 12.49
CA ALA A 85 4.47 9.58 12.24
C ALA A 85 3.77 9.73 10.88
N VAL A 86 4.06 8.85 9.91
CA VAL A 86 3.47 8.91 8.56
C VAL A 86 2.08 8.26 8.52
N PHE A 87 1.86 7.18 9.28
CA PHE A 87 0.60 6.43 9.20
C PHE A 87 -0.64 7.19 9.68
N PRO A 88 -0.59 8.03 10.73
CA PRO A 88 -1.72 8.86 11.11
C PRO A 88 -2.15 9.77 9.97
N ARG A 89 -1.19 10.47 9.35
CA ARG A 89 -1.44 11.36 8.21
C ARG A 89 -2.06 10.61 7.03
N ALA A 90 -1.61 9.38 6.76
CA ALA A 90 -2.15 8.57 5.67
C ALA A 90 -3.58 8.09 5.96
N LEU A 91 -3.84 7.61 7.18
CA LEU A 91 -5.15 7.13 7.61
C LEU A 91 -6.17 8.26 7.73
N GLU A 92 -5.78 9.43 8.24
CA GLU A 92 -6.61 10.63 8.32
C GLU A 92 -7.11 11.08 6.94
N ARG A 93 -6.26 10.97 5.90
CA ARG A 93 -6.64 11.23 4.51
C ARG A 93 -7.48 10.12 3.88
N GLY A 94 -7.78 9.06 4.62
CA GLY A 94 -8.52 7.91 4.13
C GLY A 94 -7.73 7.06 3.14
N PHE A 95 -6.41 6.94 3.27
CA PHE A 95 -5.66 6.00 2.45
C PHE A 95 -5.74 4.59 3.02
N ILE A 96 -5.67 3.61 2.11
CA ILE A 96 -5.41 2.22 2.46
C ILE A 96 -3.91 2.11 2.74
N VAL A 97 -3.55 1.86 3.99
CA VAL A 97 -2.16 1.70 4.42
C VAL A 97 -1.74 0.23 4.43
N ASP A 98 -2.71 -0.69 4.41
CA ASP A 98 -2.47 -2.11 4.17
C ASP A 98 -3.62 -2.84 3.45
N THR A 99 -3.24 -3.82 2.61
CA THR A 99 -4.17 -4.67 1.85
C THR A 99 -3.96 -6.16 2.15
N GLY A 100 -3.24 -6.51 3.22
CA GLY A 100 -2.85 -7.87 3.57
C GLY A 100 -1.59 -8.36 2.86
N LEU A 101 -1.24 -9.63 3.12
CA LEU A 101 0.07 -10.23 2.83
C LEU A 101 0.48 -10.22 1.34
N ALA A 102 -0.49 -10.25 0.42
CA ALA A 102 -0.23 -10.33 -1.01
C ALA A 102 -0.21 -8.97 -1.73
N GLY A 103 -0.55 -7.87 -1.07
CA GLY A 103 -0.71 -6.58 -1.73
C GLY A 103 0.39 -5.57 -1.45
N SER A 104 0.48 -4.56 -2.29
CA SER A 104 1.45 -3.47 -2.18
C SER A 104 0.81 -2.28 -1.48
N SER A 105 1.32 -1.93 -0.30
CA SER A 105 0.73 -0.95 0.62
C SER A 105 1.82 -0.30 1.47
N LEU A 106 1.53 0.87 2.08
CA LEU A 106 2.53 1.62 2.84
C LEU A 106 3.16 0.77 3.96
N MET A 107 2.34 0.11 4.78
CA MET A 107 2.83 -0.69 5.90
C MET A 107 3.60 -1.92 5.44
N ASN A 108 3.11 -2.61 4.40
CA ASN A 108 3.77 -3.81 3.89
C ASN A 108 5.11 -3.48 3.21
N ASP A 109 5.21 -2.35 2.51
CA ASP A 109 6.44 -1.92 1.85
C ASP A 109 7.54 -1.59 2.89
N VAL A 110 7.20 -0.85 3.94
CA VAL A 110 8.11 -0.59 5.07
C VAL A 110 8.52 -1.89 5.75
N LEU A 111 7.56 -2.76 6.07
CA LEU A 111 7.83 -4.05 6.70
C LEU A 111 8.81 -4.88 5.87
N LYS A 112 8.58 -4.99 4.55
CA LYS A 112 9.47 -5.70 3.62
C LYS A 112 10.88 -5.13 3.65
N LEU A 113 11.03 -3.81 3.55
CA LEU A 113 12.36 -3.19 3.57
C LEU A 113 13.11 -3.45 4.88
N LEU A 114 12.42 -3.39 6.02
CA LEU A 114 12.99 -3.70 7.34
C LEU A 114 13.35 -5.19 7.51
N MET A 115 12.58 -6.09 6.92
CA MET A 115 12.85 -7.53 6.93
C MET A 115 14.04 -7.89 6.04
N MET A 116 14.21 -7.20 4.91
CA MET A 116 15.35 -7.39 4.00
C MET A 116 16.64 -6.70 4.49
N GLY A 117 16.58 -5.95 5.60
CA GLY A 117 17.76 -5.31 6.19
C GLY A 117 18.30 -4.14 5.36
N HIS A 118 17.43 -3.43 4.63
CA HIS A 118 17.85 -2.24 3.89
C HIS A 118 18.34 -1.11 4.81
N PRO A 119 19.21 -0.22 4.31
CA PRO A 119 19.66 0.96 5.05
C PRO A 119 18.48 1.82 5.52
N TRP A 120 18.62 2.43 6.71
CA TRP A 120 17.55 3.24 7.32
C TRP A 120 17.11 4.40 6.44
N GLU A 121 18.05 5.06 5.78
CA GLU A 121 17.81 6.17 4.86
C GLU A 121 16.92 5.74 3.69
N LEU A 122 17.10 4.51 3.21
CA LEU A 122 16.28 3.95 2.13
C LEU A 122 14.85 3.65 2.62
N VAL A 123 14.70 3.10 3.84
CA VAL A 123 13.39 2.83 4.44
C VAL A 123 12.57 4.11 4.54
N VAL A 124 13.17 5.17 5.11
CA VAL A 124 12.49 6.44 5.34
C VAL A 124 12.23 7.18 4.02
N SER A 125 13.21 7.26 3.13
CA SER A 125 13.03 7.95 1.84
C SER A 125 11.95 7.28 0.98
N ASN A 126 11.91 5.94 0.96
CA ASN A 126 10.87 5.21 0.25
C ASN A 126 9.49 5.38 0.90
N LEU A 127 9.38 5.32 2.23
CA LEU A 127 8.13 5.58 2.94
C LEU A 127 7.55 6.96 2.57
N TRP A 128 8.37 8.01 2.63
CA TRP A 128 7.94 9.36 2.27
C TRP A 128 7.57 9.48 0.80
N LEU A 129 8.34 8.89 -0.11
CA LEU A 129 8.02 8.88 -1.54
C LEU A 129 6.64 8.23 -1.78
N ARG A 130 6.39 7.05 -1.21
CA ARG A 130 5.13 6.32 -1.36
C ARG A 130 3.95 7.09 -0.78
N TYR A 131 4.13 7.72 0.38
CA TYR A 131 3.12 8.59 0.96
C TYR A 131 2.82 9.80 0.08
N SER A 132 3.85 10.48 -0.42
CA SER A 132 3.68 11.63 -1.31
C SER A 132 3.00 11.25 -2.63
N LEU A 133 3.29 10.06 -3.18
CA LEU A 133 2.63 9.53 -4.37
C LEU A 133 1.13 9.25 -4.12
N LEU A 134 0.76 8.74 -2.94
CA LEU A 134 -0.65 8.58 -2.57
C LEU A 134 -1.39 9.92 -2.55
N VAL A 135 -0.78 10.92 -1.90
CA VAL A 135 -1.33 12.28 -1.84
C VAL A 135 -1.46 12.89 -3.24
N ALA A 136 -0.41 12.81 -4.05
CA ALA A 136 -0.40 13.33 -5.41
C ALA A 136 -1.43 12.65 -6.31
N ALA A 137 -1.52 11.31 -6.26
CA ALA A 137 -2.50 10.55 -7.03
C ALA A 137 -3.93 10.94 -6.63
N GLN A 138 -4.24 11.02 -5.33
CA GLN A 138 -5.56 11.45 -4.86
C GLN A 138 -5.94 12.83 -5.41
N GLU A 139 -5.05 13.80 -5.30
CA GLU A 139 -5.31 15.18 -5.72
C GLU A 139 -5.50 15.29 -7.24
N VAL A 140 -4.61 14.67 -8.02
CA VAL A 140 -4.72 14.68 -9.49
C VAL A 140 -6.02 13.99 -9.93
N LEU A 141 -6.36 12.84 -9.34
CA LEU A 141 -7.60 12.13 -9.69
C LEU A 141 -8.86 12.92 -9.31
N LEU A 142 -8.83 13.68 -8.21
CA LEU A 142 -9.92 14.60 -7.83
C LEU A 142 -10.03 15.77 -8.80
N GLU A 143 -8.92 16.41 -9.16
CA GLU A 143 -8.88 17.55 -10.08
C GLU A 143 -9.41 17.19 -11.47
N HIS A 144 -9.05 15.99 -11.95
CA HIS A 144 -9.53 15.44 -13.21
C HIS A 144 -10.93 14.80 -13.09
N ARG A 145 -11.57 14.86 -11.92
CA ARG A 145 -12.90 14.31 -11.64
C ARG A 145 -13.03 12.81 -11.94
N VAL A 146 -11.92 12.08 -11.88
CA VAL A 146 -11.88 10.62 -12.02
C VAL A 146 -12.50 9.96 -10.80
N ILE A 147 -12.29 10.56 -9.62
CA ILE A 147 -12.89 10.14 -8.35
C ILE A 147 -13.69 11.30 -7.76
N GLY A 148 -14.73 10.99 -7.00
CA GLY A 148 -15.49 11.99 -6.26
C GLY A 148 -14.81 12.40 -4.95
N PRO A 149 -15.24 13.51 -4.31
CA PRO A 149 -14.84 13.80 -2.94
C PRO A 149 -15.35 12.66 -2.04
N GLY A 150 -14.45 11.75 -1.67
CA GLY A 150 -14.78 10.54 -0.91
C GLY A 150 -15.12 10.83 0.55
N ALA A 151 -15.57 9.81 1.28
CA ALA A 151 -15.71 9.83 2.74
C ALA A 151 -14.32 10.02 3.37
N GLN A 152 -13.95 11.27 3.63
CA GLN A 152 -12.63 11.65 4.12
C GLN A 152 -12.51 11.34 5.61
N GLY A 153 -12.14 10.10 5.93
CA GLY A 153 -11.73 9.77 7.27
C GLY A 153 -11.41 8.29 7.48
N PRO A 154 -10.62 7.97 8.51
CA PRO A 154 -10.16 6.61 8.80
C PRO A 154 -11.30 5.65 9.16
N GLY A 155 -12.46 6.17 9.58
CA GLY A 155 -13.67 5.40 9.91
C GLY A 155 -14.71 5.32 8.80
N GLY A 156 -14.48 5.96 7.65
CA GLY A 156 -15.38 5.88 6.50
C GLY A 156 -15.32 4.52 5.80
N PRO A 157 -16.40 4.07 5.12
CA PRO A 157 -16.39 2.82 4.37
C PRO A 157 -15.31 2.86 3.29
N LEU A 158 -14.70 1.70 3.02
CA LEU A 158 -13.72 1.56 1.95
C LEU A 158 -14.45 1.56 0.60
N LEU A 159 -14.03 2.46 -0.29
CA LEU A 159 -14.63 2.59 -1.63
C LEU A 159 -13.66 2.07 -2.70
N PRO A 160 -14.16 1.59 -3.86
CA PRO A 160 -13.31 1.18 -4.98
C PRO A 160 -12.32 2.26 -5.42
N GLN A 161 -12.72 3.53 -5.36
CA GLN A 161 -11.84 4.67 -5.67
C GLN A 161 -10.64 4.79 -4.72
N ASP A 162 -10.75 4.37 -3.46
CA ASP A 162 -9.63 4.41 -2.52
C ASP A 162 -8.53 3.43 -2.94
N ARG A 163 -8.96 2.27 -3.46
CA ARG A 163 -8.06 1.27 -4.03
C ARG A 163 -7.50 1.71 -5.39
N LEU A 164 -8.26 2.45 -6.21
CA LEU A 164 -7.74 3.05 -7.44
C LEU A 164 -6.60 4.04 -7.16
N VAL A 165 -6.74 4.90 -6.15
CA VAL A 165 -5.68 5.82 -5.70
C VAL A 165 -4.43 5.05 -5.30
N LEU A 166 -4.59 4.01 -4.47
CA LEU A 166 -3.49 3.13 -4.05
C LEU A 166 -2.76 2.54 -5.27
N GLU A 167 -3.49 1.87 -6.16
CA GLU A 167 -2.87 1.17 -7.28
C GLU A 167 -2.20 2.11 -8.29
N THR A 168 -2.77 3.31 -8.49
CA THR A 168 -2.17 4.34 -9.35
C THR A 168 -0.86 4.86 -8.76
N ALA A 169 -0.86 5.23 -7.47
CA ALA A 169 0.34 5.66 -6.77
C ALA A 169 1.44 4.58 -6.78
N TRP A 170 1.05 3.31 -6.62
CA TRP A 170 1.98 2.19 -6.68
C TRP A 170 2.53 1.95 -8.08
N ALA A 171 1.71 2.04 -9.11
CA ALA A 171 2.16 1.90 -10.49
C ALA A 171 3.22 2.97 -10.84
N VAL A 172 2.96 4.23 -10.49
CA VAL A 172 3.92 5.32 -10.70
C VAL A 172 5.21 5.09 -9.91
N GLY A 173 5.11 4.78 -8.61
CA GLY A 173 6.31 4.53 -7.78
C GLY A 173 7.12 3.31 -8.23
N ASP A 174 6.46 2.23 -8.63
CA ASP A 174 7.15 1.02 -9.11
C ASP A 174 7.89 1.28 -10.42
N PHE A 175 7.33 2.12 -11.30
CA PHE A 175 8.03 2.55 -12.51
C PHE A 175 9.31 3.34 -12.17
N MET A 176 9.18 4.33 -11.27
CA MET A 176 10.29 5.20 -10.87
C MET A 176 11.44 4.42 -10.23
N LEU A 177 11.12 3.43 -9.39
CA LEU A 177 12.11 2.63 -8.69
C LEU A 177 12.74 1.55 -9.59
N ALA A 178 12.02 1.04 -10.58
CA ALA A 178 12.47 -0.06 -11.43
C ALA A 178 13.22 0.37 -12.71
N GLN A 179 13.40 1.68 -12.97
CA GLN A 179 14.10 2.23 -14.14
C GLN A 179 13.69 1.57 -15.46
N ARG A 180 12.39 1.49 -15.70
CA ARG A 180 11.83 0.84 -16.89
C ARG A 180 12.17 1.61 -18.17
N ARG A 181 12.25 0.88 -19.29
CA ARG A 181 12.57 1.45 -20.61
C ARG A 181 11.33 1.96 -21.37
N GLU A 182 10.16 1.46 -21.03
CA GLU A 182 8.90 1.91 -21.63
C GLU A 182 8.48 3.28 -21.07
N PRO A 183 7.59 4.03 -21.75
CA PRO A 183 7.02 5.24 -21.18
C PRO A 183 6.19 4.94 -19.91
N MET A 184 6.26 5.82 -18.91
CA MET A 184 5.53 5.66 -17.64
C MET A 184 4.03 5.46 -17.84
N GLU A 185 3.43 6.23 -18.74
CA GLU A 185 2.00 6.13 -19.05
C GLU A 185 1.63 4.72 -19.54
N ALA A 186 2.41 4.14 -20.45
CA ALA A 186 2.17 2.80 -20.97
C ALA A 186 2.24 1.74 -19.86
N PHE A 187 3.22 1.84 -18.97
CA PHE A 187 3.35 0.97 -17.81
C PHE A 187 2.14 1.08 -16.86
N VAL A 188 1.74 2.31 -16.52
CA VAL A 188 0.58 2.58 -15.65
C VAL A 188 -0.69 2.07 -16.31
N ARG A 189 -0.89 2.31 -17.61
CA ARG A 189 -2.04 1.81 -18.37
C ARG A 189 -2.11 0.29 -18.33
N ALA A 190 -1.01 -0.40 -18.62
CA ALA A 190 -0.97 -1.86 -18.60
C ALA A 190 -1.35 -2.41 -17.21
N ARG A 191 -0.87 -1.77 -16.14
CA ARG A 191 -1.22 -2.17 -14.77
C ARG A 191 -2.70 -1.94 -14.45
N LEU A 192 -3.27 -0.80 -14.83
CA LEU A 192 -4.69 -0.52 -14.64
C LEU A 192 -5.58 -1.49 -15.42
N LEU A 193 -5.21 -1.83 -16.67
CA LEU A 193 -5.92 -2.84 -17.46
C LEU A 193 -5.91 -4.21 -16.80
N ASN A 194 -4.81 -4.61 -16.16
CA ASN A 194 -4.73 -5.88 -15.43
C ASN A 194 -5.59 -5.91 -14.16
N LEU A 195 -5.84 -4.74 -13.54
CA LEU A 195 -6.70 -4.61 -12.35
C LEU A 195 -8.19 -4.57 -12.69
N ARG A 196 -8.53 -4.18 -13.92
CA ARG A 196 -9.89 -4.07 -14.42
C ARG A 196 -10.60 -5.44 -14.37
N ASP A 197 -11.74 -5.47 -13.70
CA ASP A 197 -12.62 -6.64 -13.46
C ASP A 197 -11.97 -7.82 -12.70
N SER A 198 -10.69 -7.72 -12.34
CA SER A 198 -9.98 -8.70 -11.50
C SER A 198 -9.92 -8.25 -10.04
N VAL A 199 -9.58 -6.99 -9.80
CA VAL A 199 -9.43 -6.37 -8.47
C VAL A 199 -10.38 -5.18 -8.31
N LEU A 200 -10.57 -4.40 -9.38
CA LEU A 200 -11.42 -3.22 -9.40
C LEU A 200 -12.47 -3.32 -10.51
N PRO A 201 -13.74 -2.93 -10.27
CA PRO A 201 -14.74 -2.90 -11.32
C PRO A 201 -14.33 -1.99 -12.48
N ALA A 202 -14.65 -2.37 -13.72
CA ALA A 202 -14.42 -1.52 -14.89
C ALA A 202 -14.98 -0.10 -14.72
N SER A 203 -16.14 0.07 -14.08
CA SER A 203 -16.73 1.39 -13.80
C SER A 203 -15.86 2.30 -12.93
N THR A 204 -14.92 1.76 -12.17
CA THR A 204 -13.94 2.50 -11.37
C THR A 204 -12.67 2.81 -12.16
N VAL A 205 -12.23 1.88 -13.02
CA VAL A 205 -10.94 1.99 -13.74
C VAL A 205 -11.07 2.75 -15.06
N ASP A 206 -12.14 2.52 -15.80
CA ASP A 206 -12.36 3.08 -17.14
C ASP A 206 -12.34 4.62 -17.17
N PRO A 207 -12.89 5.35 -16.17
CA PRO A 207 -12.75 6.80 -16.12
C PRO A 207 -11.29 7.28 -16.09
N LEU A 208 -10.41 6.59 -15.37
CA LEU A 208 -8.97 6.91 -15.38
C LEU A 208 -8.36 6.58 -16.74
N LEU A 209 -8.63 5.39 -17.28
CA LEU A 209 -8.07 4.96 -18.57
C LEU A 209 -8.43 5.90 -19.72
N ALA A 210 -9.62 6.52 -19.66
CA ALA A 210 -10.11 7.48 -20.64
C ALA A 210 -9.35 8.82 -20.63
N VAL A 211 -8.82 9.23 -19.46
CA VAL A 211 -8.09 10.50 -19.30
C VAL A 211 -6.59 10.31 -19.09
N LEU A 212 -6.12 9.07 -18.99
CA LEU A 212 -4.73 8.73 -18.75
C LEU A 212 -3.87 9.20 -19.94
N THR A 213 -2.94 10.09 -19.63
CA THR A 213 -2.00 10.71 -20.57
C THR A 213 -0.60 10.77 -19.94
N PRO A 214 0.46 10.93 -20.75
CA PRO A 214 1.82 11.15 -20.23
C PRO A 214 1.90 12.33 -19.27
N GLU A 215 1.17 13.41 -19.55
CA GLU A 215 1.14 14.62 -18.74
C GLU A 215 0.50 14.37 -17.37
N LEU A 216 -0.58 13.57 -17.31
CA LEU A 216 -1.24 13.23 -16.05
C LEU A 216 -0.31 12.43 -15.13
N VAL A 217 0.39 11.41 -15.65
CA VAL A 217 1.30 10.61 -14.82
C VAL A 217 2.53 11.39 -14.39
N GLN A 218 3.06 12.26 -15.26
CA GLN A 218 4.15 13.18 -14.91
C GLN A 218 3.71 14.20 -13.85
N GLU A 219 2.46 14.65 -13.87
CA GLU A 219 1.93 15.56 -12.85
C GLU A 219 1.87 14.89 -11.47
N ILE A 220 1.48 13.62 -11.40
CA ILE A 220 1.52 12.83 -10.15
C ILE A 220 2.97 12.74 -9.64
N GLU A 221 3.91 12.36 -10.51
CA GLU A 221 5.33 12.29 -10.16
C GLU A 221 5.86 13.63 -9.65
N ARG A 222 5.66 14.71 -10.42
CA ARG A 222 6.14 16.05 -10.09
C ARG A 222 5.61 16.52 -8.74
N ARG A 223 4.33 16.30 -8.47
CA ARG A 223 3.71 16.65 -7.17
C ARG A 223 4.28 15.84 -6.03
N ALA A 224 4.57 14.56 -6.22
CA ALA A 224 5.12 13.72 -5.16
C ALA A 224 6.51 14.20 -4.66
N PHE A 225 7.27 14.91 -5.51
CA PHE A 225 8.57 15.48 -5.13
C PHE A 225 8.51 16.90 -4.55
N GLN A 226 7.32 17.51 -4.42
CA GLN A 226 7.21 18.86 -3.85
C GLN A 226 7.58 18.87 -2.35
N PRO A 227 8.46 19.80 -1.89
CA PRO A 227 8.95 19.83 -0.51
C PRO A 227 7.86 20.01 0.54
N GLU A 228 6.78 20.72 0.21
CA GLU A 228 5.65 21.05 1.10
C GLU A 228 4.88 19.81 1.60
N ARG A 229 5.19 18.64 1.05
CA ARG A 229 4.51 17.36 1.33
C ARG A 229 5.30 16.42 2.24
N ARG A 230 6.50 16.82 2.70
CA ARG A 230 7.36 16.06 3.64
C ARG A 230 7.16 16.56 5.07
#